data_AF-A0A9D4XXJ9-F1
#
_entry.id   AF-A0A9D4XXJ9-F1
#
_cell.length_a   1.000
_cell.length_b   1.000
_cell.length_c   1.000
_cell.angle_alpha   90.00
_cell.angle_beta   90.00
_cell.angle_gamma   90.00
#
_symmetry.space_group_name_H-M   'P 1'
#
loop_
_entity.id
_entity.type
_entity.pdbx_description
1 polymer ?
#
loop_
_entity_poly.entity_id
_entity_poly.type
_entity_poly.pdbx_seq_one_letter_code
_entity_poly.pdbx_strand_id
1 'polypeptide(L)'
;MESQQSHNHNQLHVIFLPFPSPGHMIPMIDTARLFAKHRVNVTIIATHANASTFQKTIDNDFNSGYSIKTKLIRFPSAQLGLPDGVENLKDGTNSEILGKISHGISMLQDPIEGLFQDLQPDCVVTDMMYAWTAEAAAKLDDPSAAS
;
A
#
# COMPACT_ATOMS: atom_id res chain seq x y z
N MET A 1 36.46 16.42 24.11
CA MET A 1 35.23 16.71 23.34
C MET A 1 35.25 15.78 22.14
N GLU A 2 34.71 14.58 22.31
CA GLU A 2 34.59 13.62 21.21
C GLU A 2 33.26 13.90 20.52
N SER A 3 33.35 14.29 19.25
CA SER A 3 32.22 14.47 18.35
C SER A 3 31.53 13.13 18.14
N GLN A 4 30.30 13.01 18.64
CA GLN A 4 29.41 11.91 18.29
C GLN A 4 29.15 11.94 16.78
N GLN A 5 29.73 10.99 16.05
CA GLN A 5 29.32 10.68 14.68
C GLN A 5 27.88 10.17 14.72
N SER A 6 26.94 10.99 14.25
CA SER A 6 25.56 10.58 14.01
C SER A 6 25.56 9.39 13.04
N HIS A 7 25.23 8.21 13.53
CA HIS A 7 24.95 7.06 12.67
C HIS A 7 23.67 7.37 11.89
N ASN A 8 23.80 7.81 10.64
CA ASN A 8 22.72 7.71 9.65
C ASN A 8 22.49 6.22 9.38
N HIS A 9 21.75 5.56 10.27
CA HIS A 9 21.13 4.28 9.94
C HIS A 9 20.08 4.59 8.89
N ASN A 10 20.31 4.14 7.65
CA ASN A 10 19.32 4.22 6.58
C ASN A 10 18.07 3.48 7.08
N GLN A 11 17.01 4.24 7.36
CA GLN A 11 15.80 3.67 7.94
C GLN A 11 15.13 2.79 6.88
N LEU A 12 14.98 1.50 7.15
CA LEU A 12 14.33 0.55 6.24
C LEU A 12 12.98 1.12 5.77
N HIS A 13 12.75 1.19 4.46
CA HIS A 13 11.50 1.60 3.85
C HIS A 13 10.72 0.38 3.37
N VAL A 14 9.57 0.13 4.00
CA VAL A 14 8.70 -0.99 3.67
C VAL A 14 7.37 -0.48 3.14
N ILE A 15 6.96 -1.01 1.99
CA ILE A 15 5.60 -0.81 1.46
C ILE A 15 4.70 -1.94 1.93
N PHE A 16 3.49 -1.59 2.39
CA PHE A 16 2.41 -2.52 2.63
C PHE A 16 1.32 -2.33 1.56
N LEU A 17 0.97 -3.41 0.87
CA LEU A 17 -0.09 -3.44 -0.13
C LEU A 17 -1.23 -4.37 0.31
N PRO A 18 -2.20 -3.88 1.09
CA PRO A 18 -3.36 -4.66 1.50
C PRO A 18 -4.31 -4.97 0.34
N PHE A 19 -4.94 -6.14 0.39
CA PHE A 19 -6.01 -6.49 -0.53
C PHE A 19 -7.34 -5.86 -0.07
N PRO A 20 -8.17 -5.26 -0.97
CA PRO A 20 -9.43 -4.56 -0.64
C PRO A 20 -10.57 -5.43 -0.08
N SER A 21 -10.36 -6.03 1.09
CA SER A 21 -11.37 -6.73 1.87
C SER A 21 -11.04 -6.61 3.37
N PRO A 22 -12.03 -6.51 4.28
CA PRO A 22 -11.75 -6.25 5.70
C PRO A 22 -10.85 -7.30 6.35
N GLY A 23 -11.04 -8.57 6.00
CA GLY A 23 -10.28 -9.69 6.55
C GLY A 23 -8.78 -9.66 6.21
N HIS A 24 -8.40 -8.93 5.16
CA HIS A 24 -7.01 -8.78 4.73
C HIS A 24 -6.44 -7.42 5.13
N MET A 25 -7.24 -6.35 4.98
CA MET A 25 -6.81 -4.99 5.33
C MET A 25 -6.46 -4.85 6.80
N ILE A 26 -7.36 -5.27 7.71
CA ILE A 26 -7.17 -5.08 9.16
C ILE A 26 -5.82 -5.66 9.64
N PRO A 27 -5.50 -6.95 9.41
CA PRO A 27 -4.23 -7.50 9.88
C PRO A 27 -3.01 -6.86 9.22
N MET A 28 -3.09 -6.49 7.93
CA MET A 28 -1.98 -5.84 7.24
C MET A 28 -1.73 -4.42 7.77
N ILE A 29 -2.79 -3.66 8.06
CA ILE A 29 -2.66 -2.33 8.67
C ILE A 29 -2.05 -2.44 10.07
N ASP A 30 -2.52 -3.38 10.90
CA ASP A 30 -1.94 -3.58 12.24
C ASP A 30 -0.47 -3.99 12.19
N THR A 31 -0.09 -4.83 11.21
CA THR A 31 1.30 -5.21 10.96
C THR A 31 2.14 -4.00 10.51
N ALA A 32 1.64 -3.19 9.58
CA ALA A 32 2.30 -1.98 9.12
C ALA A 32 2.59 -1.01 10.27
N ARG A 33 1.62 -0.85 11.18
CA ARG A 33 1.77 -0.03 12.40
C ARG A 33 2.81 -0.60 13.35
N LEU A 34 2.89 -1.92 13.49
CA LEU A 34 3.93 -2.57 14.30
C LEU A 34 5.33 -2.29 13.73
N PHE A 35 5.50 -2.39 12.41
CA PHE A 35 6.77 -2.06 11.75
C PHE A 35 7.18 -0.61 12.04
N ALA A 36 6.24 0.34 11.92
CA ALA A 36 6.49 1.75 12.21
C ALA A 36 6.95 1.98 13.67
N LYS A 37 6.35 1.26 14.63
CA LYS A 37 6.78 1.30 16.05
C LYS A 37 8.19 0.75 16.27
N HIS A 38 8.67 -0.12 15.38
CA HIS A 38 10.04 -0.63 15.36
C HIS A 38 10.99 0.19 14.48
N ARG A 39 10.68 1.47 14.26
CA ARG A 39 11.51 2.42 13.51
C ARG A 39 11.69 2.06 12.04
N VAL A 40 10.74 1.37 11.42
CA VAL A 40 10.67 1.21 9.96
C VAL A 40 9.93 2.41 9.36
N ASN A 41 10.36 2.92 8.21
CA ASN A 41 9.61 3.88 7.41
C ASN A 41 8.57 3.11 6.60
N VAL A 42 7.29 3.36 6.86
CA VAL A 42 6.19 2.54 6.33
C VAL A 42 5.33 3.36 5.37
N THR A 43 5.05 2.80 4.19
CA THR A 43 4.08 3.35 3.25
C THR A 43 2.99 2.32 2.97
N ILE A 44 1.73 2.66 3.24
CA ILE A 44 0.58 1.82 2.90
C ILE A 44 -0.02 2.32 1.59
N ILE A 45 -0.12 1.47 0.57
CA ILE A 45 -0.80 1.82 -0.69
C ILE A 45 -2.27 1.40 -0.58
N ALA A 46 -3.19 2.32 -0.82
CA ALA A 46 -4.62 2.03 -0.81
C ALA A 46 -5.41 3.00 -1.70
N THR A 47 -6.59 2.58 -2.14
CA THR A 47 -7.54 3.45 -2.81
C THR A 47 -8.25 4.37 -1.80
N HIS A 48 -8.92 5.42 -2.28
CA HIS A 48 -9.49 6.46 -1.41
C HIS A 48 -10.55 5.91 -0.44
N ALA A 49 -11.49 5.09 -0.91
CA ALA A 49 -12.53 4.53 -0.05
C ALA A 49 -11.95 3.55 0.96
N ASN A 50 -10.98 2.73 0.55
CA ASN A 50 -10.30 1.80 1.43
C ASN A 50 -9.47 2.52 2.51
N ALA A 51 -8.72 3.56 2.14
CA ALA A 51 -7.93 4.37 3.07
C ALA A 51 -8.78 5.04 4.16
N SER A 52 -10.00 5.49 3.81
CA SER A 52 -10.91 6.15 4.76
C SER A 52 -11.21 5.28 6.00
N THR A 53 -11.09 3.95 5.88
CA THR A 53 -11.33 3.00 6.99
C THR A 53 -10.24 3.00 8.05
N PHE A 54 -9.03 3.48 7.74
CA PHE A 54 -7.88 3.44 8.63
C PHE A 54 -7.08 4.75 8.72
N GLN A 55 -7.37 5.75 7.88
CA GLN A 55 -6.55 6.96 7.77
C GLN A 55 -6.37 7.69 9.10
N LYS A 56 -7.44 7.83 9.88
CA LYS A 56 -7.37 8.45 11.22
C LYS A 56 -6.37 7.76 12.14
N THR A 57 -6.26 6.43 12.07
CA THR A 57 -5.31 5.66 12.87
C THR A 57 -3.88 5.93 12.42
N ILE A 58 -3.64 5.96 11.11
CA ILE A 58 -2.32 6.26 10.53
C ILE A 58 -1.89 7.69 10.85
N ASP A 59 -2.79 8.66 10.75
CA ASP A 59 -2.53 10.06 11.11
C ASP A 59 -2.16 10.19 12.59
N ASN A 60 -2.83 9.46 13.47
CA ASN A 60 -2.50 9.44 14.90
C ASN A 60 -1.11 8.85 15.17
N ASP A 61 -0.75 7.75 14.50
CA ASP A 61 0.57 7.14 14.63
C ASP A 61 1.66 8.08 14.09
N PHE A 62 1.43 8.73 12.94
CA PHE A 62 2.32 9.75 12.39
C PHE A 62 2.52 10.93 13.36
N ASN A 63 1.43 11.47 13.91
CA ASN A 63 1.46 12.56 14.89
C ASN A 63 2.15 12.15 16.21
N SER A 64 2.23 10.84 16.48
CA SER A 64 2.97 10.29 17.63
C SER A 64 4.47 10.09 17.35
N GLY A 65 4.95 10.49 16.15
CA GLY A 65 6.35 10.42 15.75
C GLY A 65 6.76 9.13 15.05
N TYR A 66 5.82 8.24 14.70
CA TYR A 66 6.12 7.06 13.90
C TYR A 66 6.21 7.41 12.41
N SER A 67 7.15 6.80 11.70
CA SER A 67 7.30 7.00 10.25
C SER A 67 6.34 6.07 9.49
N ILE A 68 5.09 6.51 9.35
CA ILE A 68 4.04 5.78 8.65
C ILE A 68 3.16 6.74 7.87
N LYS A 69 2.84 6.40 6.62
CA LYS A 69 1.98 7.21 5.75
C LYS A 69 1.15 6.35 4.80
N THR A 70 0.08 6.94 4.27
CA THR A 70 -0.75 6.35 3.22
C THR A 70 -0.41 6.98 1.87
N LYS A 71 -0.18 6.17 0.84
CA LYS A 71 -0.11 6.58 -0.56
C LYS A 71 -1.42 6.22 -1.24
N LEU A 72 -2.18 7.24 -1.63
CA LEU A 72 -3.47 7.07 -2.27
C LEU A 72 -3.33 6.79 -3.77
N ILE A 73 -4.10 5.82 -4.26
CA ILE A 73 -4.32 5.56 -5.68
C ILE A 73 -5.79 5.75 -6.03
N ARG A 74 -6.06 6.07 -7.29
CA ARG A 74 -7.44 6.27 -7.78
C ARG A 74 -8.00 4.93 -8.24
N PHE A 75 -9.14 4.53 -7.69
CA PHE A 75 -9.87 3.38 -8.21
C PHE A 75 -10.61 3.76 -9.51
N PRO A 76 -10.65 2.89 -10.53
CA PRO A 76 -11.26 3.22 -11.82
C PRO A 76 -12.79 3.10 -11.83
N SER A 77 -13.48 3.61 -10.78
CA SER A 77 -14.95 3.47 -10.62
C SER A 77 -15.73 3.94 -11.85
N ALA A 78 -15.42 5.14 -12.34
CA ALA A 78 -16.10 5.75 -13.48
C ALA A 78 -15.95 4.92 -14.77
N GLN A 79 -14.77 4.35 -15.01
CA GLN A 79 -14.52 3.50 -16.17
C GLN A 79 -15.32 2.19 -16.12
N LEU A 80 -15.65 1.73 -14.92
CA LEU A 80 -16.37 0.47 -14.68
C LEU A 80 -17.87 0.65 -14.44
N GLY A 81 -18.35 1.90 -14.47
CA GLY A 81 -19.73 2.22 -14.12
C GLY A 81 -20.08 1.83 -12.68
N LEU A 82 -19.10 1.89 -11.77
CA LEU A 82 -19.30 1.71 -10.34
C LEU A 82 -19.61 3.07 -9.68
N PRO A 83 -20.47 3.10 -8.65
CA PRO A 83 -20.63 4.29 -7.82
C PRO A 83 -19.30 4.68 -7.14
N ASP A 84 -19.14 5.97 -6.87
CA ASP A 84 -18.02 6.46 -6.08
C ASP A 84 -18.03 5.82 -4.68
N GLY A 85 -16.86 5.40 -4.21
CA GLY A 85 -16.71 4.73 -2.92
C GLY A 85 -16.88 3.20 -2.93
N VAL A 86 -17.34 2.61 -4.05
CA VAL A 86 -17.46 1.14 -4.20
C VAL A 86 -16.13 0.58 -4.71
N GLU A 87 -15.23 0.32 -3.77
CA GLU A 87 -13.83 -0.06 -4.05
C GLU A 87 -13.36 -1.27 -3.22
N ASN A 88 -14.22 -1.79 -2.33
CA ASN A 88 -13.92 -2.92 -1.45
C ASN A 88 -14.85 -4.10 -1.78
N LEU A 89 -14.36 -5.32 -1.67
CA LEU A 89 -15.18 -6.51 -1.93
C LEU A 89 -16.42 -6.61 -1.04
N LYS A 90 -16.40 -6.02 0.15
CA LYS A 90 -17.58 -5.94 1.03
C LYS A 90 -18.72 -5.10 0.45
N ASP A 91 -18.42 -4.21 -0.48
CA ASP A 91 -19.39 -3.31 -1.12
C ASP A 91 -20.15 -4.02 -2.27
N GLY A 92 -19.73 -5.24 -2.63
CA GLY A 92 -20.35 -6.06 -3.67
C GLY A 92 -21.75 -6.54 -3.28
N THR A 93 -22.79 -5.89 -3.79
CA THR A 93 -24.20 -6.26 -3.53
C THR A 93 -24.72 -7.39 -4.41
N ASN A 94 -24.06 -7.66 -5.54
CA ASN A 94 -24.36 -8.76 -6.46
C ASN A 94 -23.11 -9.16 -7.27
N SER A 95 -23.21 -10.24 -8.04
CA SER A 95 -22.09 -10.78 -8.82
C SER A 95 -21.54 -9.82 -9.88
N GLU A 96 -22.37 -8.95 -10.45
CA GLU A 96 -21.94 -7.95 -11.44
C GLU A 96 -21.06 -6.88 -10.78
N ILE A 97 -21.52 -6.31 -9.66
CA ILE A 97 -20.76 -5.32 -8.90
C ILE A 97 -19.46 -5.93 -8.37
N LEU A 98 -19.52 -7.16 -7.84
CA LEU A 98 -18.33 -7.86 -7.37
C LEU A 98 -17.32 -8.08 -8.51
N GLY A 99 -17.78 -8.52 -9.68
CA GLY A 99 -16.93 -8.68 -10.86
C GLY A 99 -16.29 -7.38 -11.32
N LYS A 100 -17.03 -6.26 -11.29
CA LYS A 100 -16.51 -4.93 -11.58
C LYS A 100 -15.45 -4.50 -10.55
N ILE A 101 -15.69 -4.72 -9.24
CA ILE A 101 -14.70 -4.41 -8.21
C ILE A 101 -13.43 -5.24 -8.43
N SER A 102 -13.55 -6.55 -8.65
CA SER A 102 -12.39 -7.41 -8.93
C SER A 102 -11.61 -6.97 -10.17
N HIS A 103 -12.31 -6.58 -11.24
CA HIS A 103 -11.65 -6.04 -12.43
C HIS A 103 -10.95 -4.71 -12.13
N GLY A 104 -11.58 -3.82 -11.38
CA GLY A 104 -10.95 -2.58 -10.92
C GLY A 104 -9.69 -2.81 -10.10
N ILE A 105 -9.66 -3.82 -9.22
CA ILE A 105 -8.47 -4.22 -8.47
C ILE A 105 -7.36 -4.68 -9.41
N SER A 106 -7.67 -5.49 -10.43
CA SER A 106 -6.66 -5.92 -11.42
C SER A 106 -6.06 -4.75 -12.22
N MET A 107 -6.86 -3.73 -12.52
CA MET A 107 -6.39 -2.53 -13.22
C MET A 107 -5.45 -1.66 -12.36
N LEU A 108 -5.34 -1.91 -11.05
CA LEU A 108 -4.41 -1.19 -10.19
C LEU A 108 -2.97 -1.71 -10.29
N GLN A 109 -2.72 -2.83 -10.99
CA GLN A 109 -1.38 -3.40 -11.13
C GLN A 109 -0.39 -2.36 -11.68
N ASP A 110 -0.60 -1.85 -12.89
CA ASP A 110 0.30 -0.89 -13.54
C ASP A 110 0.60 0.36 -12.68
N PRO A 111 -0.40 1.06 -12.11
CA PRO A 111 -0.09 2.22 -11.27
C PRO A 111 0.61 1.83 -9.97
N ILE A 112 0.40 0.63 -9.41
CA ILE A 112 1.14 0.18 -8.23
C ILE A 112 2.58 -0.19 -8.59
N GLU A 113 2.83 -0.85 -9.74
CA GLU A 113 4.19 -1.12 -10.21
C GLU A 113 4.97 0.20 -10.41
N GLY A 114 4.34 1.21 -11.00
CA GLY A 114 4.93 2.55 -11.11
C GLY A 114 5.25 3.17 -9.75
N LEU A 115 4.39 2.97 -8.74
CA LEU A 115 4.68 3.41 -7.38
C LEU A 115 5.86 2.67 -6.73
N PHE A 116 6.04 1.39 -7.02
CA PHE A 116 7.22 0.67 -6.52
C PHE A 116 8.51 1.28 -7.08
N GLN A 117 8.52 1.62 -8.38
CA GLN A 117 9.65 2.28 -9.03
C GLN A 117 9.89 3.70 -8.48
N ASP A 118 8.84 4.49 -8.30
CA ASP A 118 8.94 5.85 -7.77
C ASP A 118 9.44 5.89 -6.31
N LEU A 119 8.99 4.91 -5.52
CA LEU A 119 9.24 4.88 -4.08
C LEU A 119 10.53 4.17 -3.69
N GLN A 120 11.06 3.29 -4.55
CA GLN A 120 12.26 2.46 -4.31
C GLN A 120 12.34 1.89 -2.88
N PRO A 121 11.35 1.07 -2.47
CA PRO A 121 11.35 0.48 -1.13
C PRO A 121 12.43 -0.60 -0.99
N ASP A 122 12.92 -0.80 0.24
CA ASP A 122 13.80 -1.93 0.57
C ASP A 122 13.03 -3.26 0.62
N CYS A 123 11.72 -3.22 0.86
CA CYS A 123 10.86 -4.41 0.91
C CYS A 123 9.40 -4.05 0.61
N VAL A 124 8.68 -4.98 -0.04
CA VAL A 124 7.24 -4.89 -0.24
C VAL A 124 6.56 -6.07 0.45
N VAL A 125 5.64 -5.78 1.37
CA VAL A 125 4.75 -6.76 2.00
C VAL A 125 3.41 -6.69 1.30
N THR A 126 3.08 -7.74 0.56
CA THR A 126 1.87 -7.78 -0.28
C THR A 126 0.95 -8.91 0.14
N ASP A 127 -0.34 -8.72 -0.12
CA ASP A 127 -1.33 -9.75 0.07
C ASP A 127 -1.18 -10.87 -0.98
N MET A 128 -1.46 -12.10 -0.57
CA MET A 128 -1.38 -13.30 -1.42
C MET A 128 -2.27 -13.23 -2.68
N MET A 129 -3.29 -12.37 -2.69
CA MET A 129 -4.18 -12.17 -3.83
C MET A 129 -3.51 -11.40 -4.99
N TYR A 130 -2.38 -10.75 -4.76
CA TYR A 130 -1.62 -10.04 -5.80
C TYR A 130 -0.47 -10.91 -6.35
N ALA A 131 -0.79 -11.92 -7.14
CA ALA A 131 0.21 -12.87 -7.64
C ALA A 131 1.37 -12.22 -8.43
N TRP A 132 1.14 -11.05 -9.05
CA TRP A 132 2.10 -10.31 -9.87
C TRP A 132 3.16 -9.52 -9.08
N THR A 133 3.00 -9.39 -7.76
CA THR A 133 3.87 -8.52 -6.96
C THR A 133 5.28 -9.07 -6.80
N ALA A 134 5.46 -10.39 -6.89
CA ALA A 134 6.76 -11.04 -6.84
C ALA A 134 7.61 -10.62 -8.05
N GLU A 135 7.04 -10.68 -9.26
CA GLU A 135 7.70 -10.23 -10.49
C GLU A 135 7.93 -8.71 -10.47
N ALA A 136 6.96 -7.93 -9.98
CA ALA A 136 7.11 -6.48 -9.87
C ALA A 136 8.24 -6.08 -8.90
N ALA A 137 8.37 -6.75 -7.76
CA ALA A 137 9.44 -6.50 -6.80
C ALA A 137 10.81 -6.88 -7.38
N ALA A 138 10.90 -7.98 -8.13
CA ALA A 138 12.15 -8.38 -8.77
C ALA A 138 12.69 -7.34 -9.78
N LYS A 139 11.82 -6.53 -10.39
CA LYS A 139 12.22 -5.41 -11.27
C LYS A 139 12.91 -4.28 -10.52
N LEU A 140 12.71 -4.14 -9.22
CA LEU A 140 13.37 -3.10 -8.40
C LEU A 140 14.85 -3.41 -8.19
N ASP A 141 15.20 -4.70 -8.15
CA ASP A 141 16.58 -5.18 -7.98
C ASP A 141 17.34 -5.23 -9.31
N ASP A 142 16.68 -4.96 -10.45
CA ASP A 142 17.33 -4.92 -11.76
C ASP A 142 17.99 -3.53 -12.00
N PRO A 143 19.33 -3.44 -12.04
CA PRO A 143 20.03 -2.18 -12.25
C PRO A 143 19.73 -1.53 -13.61
N SER A 144 19.12 -2.28 -14.55
CA SER A 144 18.78 -1.81 -15.90
C SER A 144 17.36 -1.23 -16.04
N ALA A 145 16.51 -1.35 -15.01
CA ALA A 145 15.14 -0.81 -15.01
C ALA A 145 15.07 0.70 -14.72
N ALA A 146 16.18 1.33 -14.30
CA ALA A 146 16.32 2.77 -14.15
C ALA A 146 16.92 3.36 -15.44
N SER A 147 16.09 3.53 -16.48
CA SER A 147 16.49 4.20 -17.74
C SER A 147 15.42 5.15 -18.24
#